data_AF-A0AAV6B7N2-F1
#
_entry.id   AF-A0AAV6B7N2-F1
#
_cell.length_a   1.000
_cell.length_b   1.000
_cell.length_c   1.000
_cell.angle_alpha   90.00
_cell.angle_beta   90.00
_cell.angle_gamma   90.00
#
_symmetry.space_group_name_H-M   'P 1'
#
loop_
_entity.id
_entity.type
_entity.pdbx_description
1 polymer ?
#
loop_
_entity_poly.entity_id
_entity_poly.type
_entity_poly.pdbx_seq_one_letter_code
_entity_poly.pdbx_strand_id
1 'polypeptide(L)'
;MKKRHSTRKKKERVGASTAPATRWQLQTAKARFSELFRRARTEGPQWITKQDKEAVVMLPAEDFEALTARAKQPKSLMQFLAESPLVGSGIDLEREEDYGRDVEL
;
A
#
# COMPACT_ATOMS: atom_id res chain seq x y z
N MET A 1 -28.75 -16.95 37.51
CA MET A 1 -27.42 -16.46 37.94
C MET A 1 -26.66 -15.90 36.74
N LYS A 2 -26.15 -14.67 36.87
CA LYS A 2 -25.46 -13.88 35.83
C LYS A 2 -23.99 -14.32 35.69
N LYS A 3 -23.47 -14.46 34.47
CA LYS A 3 -22.04 -14.27 34.09
C LYS A 3 -21.98 -13.89 32.59
N ARG A 4 -22.11 -12.61 32.22
CA ARG A 4 -21.02 -11.62 32.02
C ARG A 4 -19.82 -12.17 31.24
N HIS A 5 -19.80 -11.99 29.92
CA HIS A 5 -18.58 -11.86 29.10
C HIS A 5 -18.93 -10.93 27.93
N SER A 6 -18.81 -9.62 28.14
CA SER A 6 -17.66 -8.79 27.74
C SER A 6 -17.63 -8.54 26.23
N THR A 7 -18.18 -7.37 25.89
CA THR A 7 -18.13 -6.68 24.61
C THR A 7 -16.68 -6.51 24.14
N ARG A 8 -16.27 -7.18 23.07
CA ARG A 8 -15.00 -6.86 22.40
C ARG A 8 -15.25 -5.84 21.30
N LYS A 9 -15.17 -4.57 21.70
CA LYS A 9 -15.20 -3.37 20.84
C LYS A 9 -14.07 -3.51 19.81
N LYS A 10 -14.41 -3.76 18.55
CA LYS A 10 -13.46 -3.86 17.43
C LYS A 10 -12.90 -2.45 17.18
N LYS A 11 -11.63 -2.24 17.57
CA LYS A 11 -10.86 -1.00 17.33
C LYS A 11 -10.95 -0.63 15.85
N GLU A 12 -11.62 0.49 15.58
CA GLU A 12 -11.56 1.19 14.31
C GLU A 12 -10.12 1.63 14.07
N ARG A 13 -9.54 1.19 12.95
CA ARG A 13 -8.30 1.76 12.44
C ARG A 13 -8.67 3.06 11.74
N VAL A 14 -8.21 4.17 12.31
CA VAL A 14 -8.37 5.52 11.80
C VAL A 14 -7.50 5.69 10.54
N GLY A 15 -8.15 6.06 9.43
CA GLY A 15 -7.67 7.19 8.62
C GLY A 15 -6.76 6.94 7.42
N ALA A 16 -7.29 6.30 6.38
CA ALA A 16 -7.00 6.73 5.00
C ALA A 16 -8.34 6.66 4.24
N SER A 17 -9.05 7.79 4.17
CA SER A 17 -10.30 7.86 3.40
C SER A 17 -9.97 7.82 1.91
N THR A 18 -9.89 6.62 1.33
CA THR A 18 -10.13 6.49 -0.10
C THR A 18 -11.63 6.27 -0.22
N ALA A 19 -12.36 7.27 -0.73
CA ALA A 19 -13.74 7.11 -1.16
C ALA A 19 -13.89 5.79 -1.94
N PRO A 20 -15.04 5.08 -1.90
CA PRO A 20 -15.18 3.85 -2.65
C PRO A 20 -14.84 4.13 -4.11
N ALA A 21 -13.68 3.66 -4.56
CA ALA A 21 -13.24 3.88 -5.93
C ALA A 21 -14.34 3.29 -6.81
N THR A 22 -15.03 4.16 -7.56
CA THR A 22 -16.11 3.76 -8.46
C THR A 22 -15.61 2.61 -9.32
N ARG A 23 -16.17 1.41 -9.12
CA ARG A 23 -15.75 0.21 -9.83
C ARG A 23 -16.54 0.09 -11.13
N TRP A 24 -15.82 -0.07 -12.23
CA TRP A 24 -16.37 -0.30 -13.54
C TRP A 24 -16.57 -1.79 -13.75
N GLN A 25 -17.79 -2.24 -14.03
CA GLN A 25 -17.94 -3.58 -14.58
C GLN A 25 -17.29 -3.64 -15.97
N LEU A 26 -16.68 -4.77 -16.33
CA LEU A 26 -15.91 -4.93 -17.56
C LEU A 26 -16.71 -4.55 -18.81
N GLN A 27 -18.00 -4.92 -18.86
CA GLN A 27 -18.90 -4.52 -19.95
C GLN A 27 -19.07 -3.00 -20.05
N THR A 28 -19.17 -2.30 -18.91
CA THR A 28 -19.31 -0.84 -18.87
C THR A 28 -17.99 -0.16 -19.24
N ALA A 29 -16.86 -0.69 -18.77
CA ALA A 29 -15.52 -0.23 -19.14
C ALA A 29 -15.30 -0.32 -20.67
N LYS A 30 -15.72 -1.43 -21.29
CA LYS A 30 -15.65 -1.58 -22.75
C LYS A 30 -16.53 -0.57 -23.49
N ALA A 31 -17.76 -0.34 -23.02
CA ALA A 31 -18.70 0.58 -23.65
C ALA A 31 -18.30 2.06 -23.50
N ARG A 32 -17.57 2.42 -22.44
CA ARG A 32 -17.19 3.81 -22.10
C ARG A 32 -15.69 3.97 -21.92
N PHE A 33 -14.90 3.27 -22.72
CA PHE A 33 -13.45 3.21 -22.55
C PHE A 33 -12.78 4.59 -22.59
N SER A 34 -13.20 5.49 -23.47
CA SER A 34 -12.63 6.84 -23.57
C SER A 34 -12.84 7.66 -22.29
N GLU A 35 -13.99 7.50 -21.64
CA GLU A 35 -14.24 8.16 -20.36
C GLU A 35 -13.41 7.54 -19.25
N LEU A 36 -13.37 6.21 -19.17
CA LEU A 36 -12.53 5.48 -18.22
C LEU A 36 -11.06 5.91 -18.35
N PHE A 37 -10.55 6.03 -19.57
CA PHE A 37 -9.20 6.51 -19.87
C PHE A 37 -8.96 7.95 -19.39
N ARG A 38 -9.89 8.86 -19.70
CA ARG A 38 -9.82 10.25 -19.21
C ARG A 38 -9.79 10.29 -17.69
N ARG A 39 -10.70 9.57 -17.02
CA ARG A 39 -10.77 9.52 -15.56
C ARG A 39 -9.52 8.94 -14.93
N ALA A 40 -8.94 7.87 -15.52
CA ALA A 40 -7.68 7.31 -15.07
C ALA A 40 -6.55 8.37 -15.05
N ARG A 41 -6.55 9.30 -16.02
CA ARG A 41 -5.56 10.37 -16.12
C ARG A 41 -5.86 11.60 -15.26
N THR A 42 -7.13 11.96 -15.07
CA THR A 42 -7.52 13.22 -14.39
C THR A 42 -7.99 13.04 -12.95
N GLU A 43 -8.58 11.89 -12.64
CA GLU A 43 -9.22 11.58 -11.36
C GLU A 43 -8.44 10.49 -10.58
N GLY A 44 -7.43 9.89 -11.20
CA GLY A 44 -6.59 8.84 -10.62
C GLY A 44 -7.07 7.42 -10.95
N PRO A 45 -6.45 6.38 -10.33
CA PRO A 45 -6.63 5.00 -10.72
C PRO A 45 -8.09 4.52 -10.71
N GLN A 46 -8.49 3.80 -11.76
CA GLN A 46 -9.86 3.31 -11.93
C GLN A 46 -9.90 1.78 -11.85
N TRP A 47 -10.83 1.26 -11.05
CA TRP A 47 -10.98 -0.18 -10.85
C TRP A 47 -11.94 -0.76 -11.87
N ILE A 48 -11.56 -1.89 -12.47
CA ILE A 48 -12.39 -2.63 -13.44
C ILE A 48 -12.59 -4.03 -12.90
N THR A 49 -13.84 -4.49 -12.78
CA THR A 49 -14.20 -5.81 -12.27
C THR A 49 -14.95 -6.65 -13.30
N LYS A 50 -14.75 -7.96 -13.26
CA LYS A 50 -15.56 -8.95 -13.99
C LYS A 50 -16.19 -9.90 -12.99
N GLN A 51 -17.53 -9.96 -13.00
CA GLN A 51 -18.34 -10.83 -12.13
C GLN A 51 -17.94 -10.72 -10.63
N ASP A 52 -17.58 -9.50 -10.20
CA ASP A 52 -17.19 -9.14 -8.83
C ASP A 52 -16.03 -9.93 -8.20
N LYS A 53 -15.27 -10.70 -8.99
CA LYS A 53 -14.16 -11.55 -8.52
C LYS A 53 -12.82 -11.21 -9.14
N GLU A 54 -12.77 -11.03 -10.46
CA GLU A 54 -11.56 -10.63 -11.17
C GLU A 54 -11.50 -9.10 -11.22
N ALA A 55 -10.42 -8.50 -10.74
CA ALA A 55 -10.25 -7.05 -10.74
C ALA A 55 -8.91 -6.64 -11.35
N VAL A 56 -8.94 -5.63 -12.21
CA VAL A 56 -7.75 -4.93 -12.71
C VAL A 56 -7.87 -3.44 -12.41
N VAL A 57 -6.75 -2.72 -12.44
CA VAL A 57 -6.72 -1.27 -12.24
C VAL A 57 -6.13 -0.61 -13.46
N MET A 58 -6.81 0.40 -13.99
CA MET A 58 -6.25 1.29 -15.01
C MET A 58 -5.62 2.50 -14.31
N LEU A 59 -4.37 2.75 -14.64
CA LEU A 59 -3.60 3.91 -14.19
C LEU A 59 -2.77 4.46 -15.36
N PRO A 60 -2.37 5.72 -15.32
CA PRO A 60 -1.40 6.28 -16.26
C PRO A 60 -0.12 5.44 -16.30
N ALA A 61 0.49 5.34 -17.48
CA ALA A 61 1.70 4.54 -17.67
C ALA A 61 2.86 5.06 -16.80
N GLU A 62 3.01 6.37 -16.70
CA GLU A 62 4.03 7.01 -15.87
C GLU A 62 3.89 6.68 -14.38
N ASP A 63 2.66 6.54 -13.88
CA ASP A 63 2.39 6.18 -12.49
C ASP A 63 2.80 4.71 -12.25
N PHE A 64 2.47 3.83 -13.20
CA PHE A 64 2.89 2.44 -13.14
C PHE A 64 4.43 2.31 -13.21
N GLU A 65 5.08 3.09 -14.08
CA GLU A 65 6.52 3.12 -14.19
C GLU A 65 7.19 3.61 -12.91
N ALA A 66 6.69 4.69 -12.32
CA ALA A 66 7.19 5.21 -11.05
C ALA A 66 7.04 4.21 -9.90
N LEU A 67 5.88 3.54 -9.79
CA LEU A 67 5.62 2.51 -8.78
C LEU A 67 6.54 1.29 -8.96
N THR A 68 6.80 0.89 -10.20
CA THR A 68 7.64 -0.27 -10.51
C THR A 68 9.13 0.06 -10.59
N ALA A 69 9.52 1.34 -10.62
CA ALA A 69 10.91 1.77 -10.72
C ALA A 69 11.79 1.23 -9.57
N ARG A 70 11.25 1.12 -8.35
CA ARG A 70 11.97 0.52 -7.21
C ARG A 70 12.22 -0.98 -7.38
N ALA A 71 11.28 -1.72 -7.96
CA ALA A 71 11.45 -3.14 -8.26
C ALA A 71 12.47 -3.38 -9.39
N LYS A 72 12.73 -2.36 -10.22
CA LYS A 72 13.73 -2.37 -11.29
C LYS A 72 15.12 -1.91 -10.80
N GLN A 73 15.28 -1.50 -9.54
CA GLN A 73 16.60 -1.19 -9.01
C GLN A 73 17.43 -2.48 -8.95
N PRO A 74 18.63 -2.50 -9.54
CA PRO A 74 19.41 -3.73 -9.68
C PRO A 74 19.94 -4.28 -8.35
N LYS A 75 19.94 -3.46 -7.29
CA LYS A 75 20.46 -3.83 -5.98
C LYS A 75 19.34 -3.83 -4.95
N SER A 76 19.16 -4.97 -4.28
CA SER A 76 18.34 -5.02 -3.07
C SER A 76 18.97 -4.12 -1.99
N LEU A 77 18.17 -3.65 -1.02
CA LEU A 77 18.71 -2.91 0.12
C LEU A 77 19.83 -3.71 0.82
N MET A 78 19.65 -5.03 0.94
CA MET A 78 20.67 -5.92 1.48
C MET A 78 21.97 -5.83 0.68
N GLN A 79 21.91 -5.94 -0.65
CA GLN A 79 23.08 -5.86 -1.51
C GLN A 79 23.75 -4.49 -1.44
N PHE A 80 22.97 -3.41 -1.43
CA PHE A 80 23.49 -2.05 -1.24
C PHE A 80 24.27 -1.92 0.07
N LEU A 81 23.71 -2.42 1.18
CA LEU A 81 24.37 -2.38 2.48
C LEU A 81 25.61 -3.28 2.52
N ALA A 82 25.59 -4.44 1.85
CA ALA A 82 26.72 -5.36 1.77
C ALA A 82 27.87 -4.84 0.89
N GLU A 83 27.60 -3.96 -0.07
CA GLU A 83 28.60 -3.29 -0.91
C GLU A 83 28.99 -1.90 -0.37
N SER A 84 28.39 -1.48 0.75
CA SER A 84 28.62 -0.15 1.32
C SER A 84 30.05 -0.01 1.86
N PRO A 85 30.70 1.17 1.72
CA PRO A 85 31.97 1.49 2.38
C PRO A 85 31.93 1.39 3.91
N LEU A 86 30.73 1.29 4.50
CA LEU A 86 30.54 1.12 5.93
C LEU A 86 30.72 -0.34 6.39
N VAL A 87 30.80 -1.30 5.47
CA VAL A 87 31.07 -2.69 5.82
C VAL A 87 32.47 -2.80 6.43
N GLY A 88 32.56 -3.35 7.64
CA GLY A 88 33.82 -3.45 8.37
C GLY A 88 34.35 -2.14 8.95
N SER A 89 33.54 -1.07 8.96
CA SER A 89 33.91 0.23 9.55
C SER A 89 34.01 0.21 11.09
N GLY A 90 33.68 -0.90 11.74
CA GLY A 90 33.67 -1.02 13.20
C GLY A 90 32.47 -0.34 13.88
N ILE A 91 31.45 0.05 13.12
CA ILE A 91 30.17 0.50 13.68
C ILE A 91 29.56 -0.64 14.47
N ASP A 92 29.23 -0.38 15.73
CA ASP A 92 28.45 -1.29 16.54
C ASP A 92 27.00 -1.30 16.03
N LEU A 93 26.56 -2.49 15.61
CA LEU A 93 25.21 -2.73 15.09
C LEU A 93 24.34 -3.48 16.10
N GLU A 94 24.86 -3.74 17.31
CA GLU A 94 24.06 -4.30 18.37
C GLU A 94 22.88 -3.36 18.66
N ARG A 95 21.70 -3.97 18.74
CA ARG A 95 20.49 -3.23 19.08
C ARG A 95 20.59 -2.89 20.56
N GLU A 96 20.83 -1.63 20.87
CA GLU A 96 20.69 -1.13 22.23
C GLU A 96 19.23 -1.31 22.69
N GLU A 97 19.05 -1.86 23.88
CA GLU A 97 17.74 -1.99 24.49
C GLU A 97 17.28 -0.61 25.00
N ASP A 98 16.58 0.11 24.12
CA ASP A 98 15.87 1.33 24.51
C ASP A 98 14.53 0.95 25.16
N TYR A 99 14.47 1.09 26.48
CA TYR A 99 13.29 0.81 27.29
C TYR A 99 12.24 1.94 27.25
N GLY A 100 12.44 2.98 26.44
CA GLY A 100 11.56 4.13 26.38
C GLY A 100 11.59 4.97 27.66
N ARG A 101 10.77 6.02 27.72
CA ARG A 101 10.60 6.82 28.95
C ARG A 101 9.51 6.23 29.82
N ASP A 102 9.72 6.25 31.13
CA ASP A 102 8.67 6.00 32.11
C ASP A 102 7.53 7.02 31.89
N VAL A 103 6.33 6.49 31.64
CA VAL A 103 5.08 7.26 31.54
C VAL A 103 4.09 6.69 32.54
N GLU A 104 3.60 7.52 33.44
CA GLU A 104 2.47 7.18 34.32
C GLU A 104 1.19 7.11 33.47
N LEU A 105 0.48 5.98 33.55
CA LEU A 105 -0.76 5.71 32.81
C LEU A 105 -2.01 5.94 33.66
#